data_AF-A0A6P8UT09-F1
#
_entry.id   AF-A0A6P8UT09-F1
#
_cell.length_a   1.000
_cell.length_b   1.000
_cell.length_c   1.000
_cell.angle_alpha   90.00
_cell.angle_beta   90.00
_cell.angle_gamma   90.00
#
_symmetry.space_group_name_H-M   'P 1'
#
loop_
_entity.id
_entity.type
_entity.pdbx_description
1 polymer ?
#
loop_
_entity_poly.entity_id
_entity_poly.type
_entity_poly.pdbx_seq_one_letter_code
_entity_poly.pdbx_strand_id
1 'polypeptide(L)'
;MDLCSKNRTAPVPDGAPPPRIEGPPPRTNGWSWPPHPLQLLAWGLFGFFAVTGLGVFVPLLPPHWLPAGYICTGVMFLSHLVLHLSAVSIDPADLSVRTRSSRAPPPPFDRSKHRHVIENSHCYLCQVDVGAKSKHCSACNKCVSNFDHHCRWLNNCVGSRNYKLFLHSVVSALLGVFLVLVLSS
;
A
#
# COMPACT_ATOMS: atom_id res chain seq x y z
N MET A 1 -3.06 -15.85 11.27
CA MET A 1 -2.46 -17.16 10.98
C MET A 1 -3.55 -17.97 10.32
N ASP A 2 -3.52 -18.15 9.01
CA ASP A 2 -4.34 -19.15 8.33
C ASP A 2 -3.45 -19.87 7.34
N LEU A 3 -2.78 -20.88 7.88
CA LEU A 3 -2.14 -21.95 7.15
C LEU A 3 -3.27 -22.81 6.55
N CYS A 4 -3.63 -22.56 5.31
CA CYS A 4 -4.40 -23.55 4.54
C CYS A 4 -3.60 -23.95 3.31
N SER A 5 -2.54 -24.72 3.57
CA SER A 5 -1.94 -25.64 2.60
C SER A 5 -2.98 -26.71 2.26
N LYS A 6 -3.77 -26.49 1.21
CA LYS A 6 -4.66 -27.52 0.67
C LYS A 6 -3.83 -28.48 -0.19
N ASN A 7 -3.65 -29.69 0.36
CA ASN A 7 -3.29 -30.96 -0.26
C ASN A 7 -3.14 -30.96 -1.79
N ARG A 8 -1.89 -31.11 -2.26
CA ARG A 8 -1.55 -31.46 -3.65
C ARG A 8 -1.17 -32.95 -3.73
N THR A 9 -2.16 -33.84 -3.77
CA THR A 9 -1.94 -35.26 -4.08
C THR A 9 -3.10 -35.83 -4.88
N ALA A 10 -3.48 -35.17 -5.97
CA ALA A 10 -4.26 -35.81 -7.03
C ALA A 10 -3.30 -36.07 -8.22
N PRO A 11 -3.24 -37.29 -8.78
CA PRO A 11 -2.45 -37.54 -9.97
C PRO A 11 -3.03 -36.72 -11.13
N VAL A 12 -2.20 -35.88 -11.75
CA VAL A 12 -2.57 -35.16 -12.98
C VAL A 12 -2.48 -36.16 -14.14
N PRO A 13 -3.49 -36.26 -15.03
CA PRO A 13 -3.40 -37.08 -16.23
C PRO A 13 -2.22 -36.60 -17.10
N ASP A 14 -1.37 -37.53 -17.54
CA ASP A 14 -0.25 -37.21 -18.44
C ASP A 14 -0.77 -36.50 -19.69
N GLY A 15 -0.31 -35.26 -19.90
CA GLY A 15 -0.66 -34.44 -21.06
C GLY A 15 -1.75 -33.39 -20.85
N ALA A 16 -2.40 -33.32 -19.69
CA ALA A 16 -3.27 -32.17 -19.38
C ALA A 16 -2.41 -30.93 -19.03
N PRO A 17 -2.62 -29.77 -19.67
CA PRO A 17 -1.97 -28.54 -19.22
C PRO A 17 -2.36 -28.30 -17.75
N PRO A 18 -1.40 -27.92 -16.89
CA PRO A 18 -1.68 -27.71 -15.47
C PRO A 18 -2.85 -26.72 -15.33
N PRO A 19 -3.77 -26.94 -14.37
CA PRO A 19 -4.90 -26.04 -14.17
C PRO A 19 -4.36 -24.61 -14.02
N ARG A 20 -4.89 -23.68 -14.82
CA ARG A 20 -4.56 -22.26 -14.71
C ARG A 20 -4.95 -21.81 -13.30
N ILE A 21 -3.95 -21.66 -12.43
CA ILE A 21 -4.14 -20.94 -11.17
C ILE A 21 -4.24 -19.47 -11.57
N GLU A 22 -5.46 -19.01 -11.81
CA GLU A 22 -5.73 -17.59 -11.96
C GLU A 22 -5.34 -16.91 -10.65
N GLY A 23 -4.23 -16.17 -10.68
CA GLY A 23 -3.80 -15.38 -9.55
C GLY A 23 -4.84 -14.31 -9.21
N PRO A 24 -4.85 -13.79 -7.97
CA PRO A 24 -5.75 -12.70 -7.61
C PRO A 24 -5.54 -11.50 -8.56
N PRO A 25 -6.61 -10.74 -8.84
CA PRO A 25 -6.53 -9.59 -9.72
C PRO A 25 -5.49 -8.57 -9.20
N PRO A 26 -4.79 -7.86 -10.11
CA PRO A 26 -3.85 -6.82 -9.73
C PRO A 26 -4.49 -5.76 -8.83
N ARG A 27 -3.80 -5.39 -7.76
CA ARG A 27 -4.24 -4.35 -6.82
C ARG A 27 -3.94 -2.98 -7.41
N THR A 28 -4.93 -2.14 -7.61
CA THR A 28 -4.74 -0.79 -8.17
C THR A 28 -4.11 0.16 -7.15
N ASN A 29 -4.58 0.16 -5.91
CA ASN A 29 -4.07 0.98 -4.82
C ASN A 29 -4.44 0.38 -3.46
N GLY A 30 -4.26 1.15 -2.38
CA GLY A 30 -4.51 0.69 -1.02
C GLY A 30 -5.98 0.45 -0.65
N TRP A 31 -6.92 0.78 -1.52
CA TRP A 31 -8.35 0.50 -1.36
C TRP A 31 -8.79 -0.82 -1.99
N SER A 32 -7.88 -1.51 -2.69
CA SER A 32 -8.18 -2.82 -3.28
C SER A 32 -8.55 -3.83 -2.18
N TRP A 33 -9.55 -4.67 -2.44
CA TRP A 33 -9.97 -5.70 -1.49
C TRP A 33 -9.03 -6.92 -1.53
N PRO A 34 -8.80 -7.61 -0.39
CA PRO A 34 -9.16 -7.23 0.98
C PRO A 34 -8.20 -6.17 1.56
N PRO A 35 -8.66 -5.29 2.47
CA PRO A 35 -7.78 -4.45 3.25
C PRO A 35 -6.87 -5.29 4.16
N HIS A 36 -5.65 -4.82 4.36
CA HIS A 36 -4.73 -5.50 5.28
C HIS A 36 -5.08 -5.13 6.74
N PRO A 37 -5.03 -6.04 7.72
CA PRO A 37 -5.36 -5.72 9.12
C PRO A 37 -4.55 -4.54 9.70
N LEU A 38 -3.28 -4.41 9.30
CA LEU A 38 -2.45 -3.26 9.70
C LEU A 38 -2.95 -1.91 9.16
N GLN A 39 -3.59 -1.87 7.99
CA GLN A 39 -4.22 -0.64 7.49
C GLN A 39 -5.41 -0.23 8.37
N LEU A 40 -6.25 -1.20 8.76
CA LEU A 40 -7.36 -0.95 9.68
C LEU A 40 -6.86 -0.50 11.06
N LEU A 41 -5.79 -1.13 11.55
CA LEU A 41 -5.13 -0.71 12.78
C LEU A 41 -4.60 0.73 12.68
N ALA A 42 -3.99 1.12 11.56
CA ALA A 42 -3.54 2.51 11.37
C ALA A 42 -4.70 3.52 11.46
N TRP A 43 -5.84 3.21 10.85
CA TRP A 43 -7.02 4.07 10.93
C TRP A 43 -7.58 4.15 12.36
N GLY A 44 -7.60 3.02 13.07
CA GLY A 44 -7.97 2.97 14.49
C GLY A 44 -7.06 3.83 15.35
N LEU A 45 -5.74 3.73 15.18
CA LEU A 45 -4.77 4.55 15.90
C LEU A 45 -4.91 6.03 15.59
N PHE A 46 -5.10 6.39 14.32
CA PHE A 46 -5.35 7.78 13.91
C PHE A 46 -6.61 8.34 14.60
N GLY A 47 -7.72 7.58 14.57
CA GLY A 47 -8.96 7.96 15.23
C GLY A 47 -8.79 8.13 16.74
N PHE A 48 -8.10 7.19 17.40
CA PHE A 48 -7.76 7.28 18.81
C PHE A 48 -7.00 8.57 19.15
N PHE A 49 -5.88 8.83 18.47
CA PHE A 49 -5.08 10.03 18.73
C PHE A 49 -5.85 11.32 18.43
N ALA A 50 -6.67 11.36 17.37
CA ALA A 50 -7.48 12.52 17.05
C ALA A 50 -8.53 12.80 18.12
N VAL A 51 -9.25 11.76 18.59
CA VAL A 51 -10.26 11.89 19.64
C VAL A 51 -9.63 12.28 20.98
N THR A 52 -8.53 11.65 21.39
CA THR A 52 -7.85 12.00 22.64
C THR A 52 -7.24 13.40 22.56
N GLY A 53 -6.58 13.75 21.45
CA GLY A 53 -5.97 15.07 21.27
C GLY A 53 -7.01 16.20 21.29
N LEU A 54 -8.03 16.13 20.44
CA LEU A 54 -9.03 17.19 20.29
C LEU A 54 -10.12 17.16 21.37
N GLY A 55 -10.47 15.99 21.88
CA GLY A 55 -11.58 15.80 22.81
C GLY A 55 -11.18 15.70 24.29
N VAL A 56 -9.89 15.50 24.59
CA VAL A 56 -9.41 15.40 25.98
C VAL A 56 -8.31 16.43 26.24
N PHE A 57 -7.17 16.35 25.55
CA PHE A 57 -6.02 17.20 25.89
C PHE A 57 -6.23 18.67 25.57
N VAL A 58 -6.75 19.01 24.38
CA VAL A 58 -7.02 20.42 24.05
C VAL A 58 -8.01 21.08 25.02
N PRO A 59 -9.17 20.48 25.37
CA PRO A 59 -10.08 21.03 26.38
C PRO A 59 -9.49 21.27 27.77
N LEU A 60 -8.42 20.54 28.14
CA LEU A 60 -7.75 20.68 29.43
C LEU A 60 -6.75 21.86 29.45
N LEU A 61 -6.46 22.48 28.31
CA LEU A 61 -5.59 23.65 28.23
C LEU A 61 -6.24 24.87 28.91
N PRO A 62 -5.43 25.83 29.40
CA PRO A 62 -5.96 27.11 29.89
C PRO A 62 -6.83 27.80 28.82
N PRO A 63 -7.92 28.51 29.19
CA PRO A 63 -8.89 29.04 28.23
C PRO A 63 -8.30 29.90 27.10
N HIS A 64 -7.22 30.64 27.37
CA HIS A 64 -6.54 31.47 26.38
C HIS A 64 -5.74 30.67 25.34
N TRP A 65 -5.37 29.42 25.63
CA TRP A 65 -4.69 28.51 24.70
C TRP A 65 -5.65 27.65 23.86
N LEU A 66 -6.93 27.54 24.24
CA LEU A 66 -7.89 26.69 23.55
C LEU A 66 -7.96 26.93 22.03
N PRO A 67 -8.07 28.18 21.52
CA PRO A 67 -8.15 28.39 20.08
C PRO A 67 -6.89 27.91 19.36
N ALA A 68 -5.71 28.21 19.90
CA ALA A 68 -4.44 27.77 19.34
C ALA A 68 -4.31 26.24 19.39
N GLY A 69 -4.70 25.60 20.51
CA GLY A 69 -4.69 24.15 20.67
C GLY A 69 -5.55 23.44 19.63
N TYR A 70 -6.80 23.91 19.43
CA TYR A 70 -7.68 23.34 18.41
C TYR A 70 -7.17 23.57 16.98
N ILE A 71 -6.70 24.77 16.66
CA ILE A 71 -6.20 25.10 15.31
C ILE A 71 -4.95 24.26 15.00
N CYS A 72 -3.94 24.29 15.86
CA CYS A 72 -2.69 23.57 15.63
C CYS A 72 -2.91 22.06 15.54
N THR A 73 -3.65 21.48 16.49
CA THR A 73 -3.93 20.04 16.54
C THR A 73 -4.81 19.61 15.36
N GLY A 74 -5.87 20.37 15.06
CA GLY A 74 -6.78 20.09 13.96
C GLY A 74 -6.10 20.15 12.60
N VAL A 75 -5.30 21.19 12.34
CA VAL A 75 -4.50 21.31 11.11
C VAL A 75 -3.51 20.17 10.98
N MET A 76 -2.85 19.76 12.08
CA MET A 76 -1.92 18.65 12.08
C MET A 76 -2.61 17.33 11.69
N PHE A 77 -3.71 16.97 12.35
CA PHE A 77 -4.46 15.76 12.02
C PHE A 77 -5.05 15.79 10.60
N LEU A 78 -5.58 16.93 10.15
CA LEU A 78 -6.10 17.07 8.79
C LEU A 78 -4.99 16.91 7.75
N SER A 79 -3.84 17.54 7.97
CA SER A 79 -2.69 17.42 7.06
C SER A 79 -2.21 15.98 6.95
N HIS A 80 -2.11 15.28 8.09
CA HIS A 80 -1.74 13.86 8.12
C HIS A 80 -2.76 13.01 7.37
N LEU A 81 -4.05 13.23 7.61
CA LEU A 81 -5.13 12.50 6.93
C LEU A 81 -5.02 12.66 5.42
N VAL A 82 -4.87 13.90 4.93
CA VAL A 82 -4.74 14.18 3.48
C VAL A 82 -3.51 13.49 2.89
N LEU A 83 -2.35 13.57 3.56
CA LEU A 83 -1.11 12.94 3.11
C LEU A 83 -1.23 11.41 3.07
N HIS A 84 -1.78 10.81 4.13
CA HIS A 84 -1.99 9.37 4.23
C HIS A 84 -2.98 8.88 3.17
N LEU A 85 -4.15 9.49 3.04
CA LEU A 85 -5.15 9.10 2.04
C LEU A 85 -4.60 9.26 0.62
N SER A 86 -3.80 10.29 0.35
CA SER A 86 -3.12 10.46 -0.94
C SER A 86 -2.13 9.33 -1.22
N ALA A 87 -1.30 8.95 -0.24
CA ALA A 87 -0.35 7.85 -0.37
C ALA A 87 -1.03 6.49 -0.58
N VAL A 88 -2.18 6.25 0.08
CA VAL A 88 -3.03 5.06 -0.09
C VAL A 88 -3.67 5.04 -1.48
N SER A 89 -4.15 6.17 -1.98
CA SER A 89 -5.00 6.25 -3.19
C SER A 89 -4.24 6.22 -4.50
N ILE A 90 -2.98 6.67 -4.52
CA ILE A 90 -2.18 6.68 -5.74
C ILE A 90 -1.85 5.25 -6.17
N ASP A 91 -2.06 4.95 -7.44
CA ASP A 91 -1.56 3.73 -8.07
C ASP A 91 -0.05 3.88 -8.38
N PRO A 92 0.85 3.18 -7.67
CA PRO A 92 2.30 3.27 -7.90
C PRO A 92 2.77 2.45 -9.11
N ALA A 93 1.87 1.80 -9.85
CA ALA A 93 2.22 0.94 -10.98
C ALA A 93 3.10 1.67 -12.01
N ASP A 94 3.96 0.88 -12.65
CA ASP A 94 4.73 1.32 -13.82
C ASP A 94 3.79 1.87 -14.91
N LEU A 95 4.25 2.89 -15.65
CA LEU A 95 3.45 3.54 -16.67
C LEU A 95 2.90 2.54 -17.69
N SER A 96 3.73 1.61 -18.16
CA SER A 96 3.32 0.59 -19.14
C SER A 96 2.25 -0.35 -18.61
N VAL A 97 2.25 -0.63 -17.29
CA VAL A 97 1.19 -1.42 -16.65
C VAL A 97 -0.11 -0.63 -16.60
N ARG A 98 -0.04 0.68 -16.33
CA ARG A 98 -1.23 1.55 -16.22
C ARG A 98 -1.89 1.86 -17.56
N THR A 99 -1.10 1.93 -18.63
CA THR A 99 -1.59 2.23 -19.99
C THR A 99 -1.90 0.97 -20.80
N ARG A 100 -1.65 -0.22 -20.26
CA ARG A 100 -1.94 -1.48 -20.94
C ARG A 100 -3.44 -1.61 -21.22
N SER A 101 -3.80 -1.68 -22.50
CA SER A 101 -5.19 -1.85 -22.96
C SER A 101 -5.65 -3.32 -22.96
N SER A 102 -4.72 -4.26 -23.19
CA SER A 102 -5.05 -5.69 -23.26
C SER A 102 -5.33 -6.28 -21.88
N ARG A 103 -6.58 -6.71 -21.68
CA ARG A 103 -7.05 -7.49 -20.53
C ARG A 103 -6.88 -9.00 -20.71
N ALA A 104 -6.19 -9.43 -21.77
CA ALA A 104 -5.95 -10.86 -21.98
C ALA A 104 -5.20 -11.41 -20.76
N PRO A 105 -5.68 -12.51 -20.15
CA PRO A 105 -4.99 -13.14 -19.04
C PRO A 105 -3.55 -13.43 -19.44
N PRO A 106 -2.54 -13.00 -18.65
CA PRO A 106 -1.17 -13.32 -18.98
C PRO A 106 -0.98 -14.85 -18.98
N PRO A 107 -0.11 -15.38 -19.87
CA PRO A 107 0.23 -16.79 -19.84
C PRO A 107 0.84 -17.14 -18.47
N PRO A 108 0.72 -18.40 -18.03
CA PRO A 108 1.37 -18.84 -16.80
C PRO A 108 2.89 -18.59 -16.90
N PHE A 109 3.47 -18.06 -15.83
CA PHE A 109 4.91 -17.81 -15.79
C PHE A 109 5.67 -19.14 -15.69
N ASP A 110 6.47 -19.42 -16.71
CA ASP A 110 7.28 -20.62 -16.82
C ASP A 110 8.71 -20.35 -16.36
N ARG A 111 9.04 -20.88 -15.17
CA ARG A 111 10.39 -20.75 -14.57
C ARG A 111 11.48 -21.52 -15.31
N SER A 112 11.11 -22.48 -16.18
CA SER A 112 12.09 -23.19 -17.01
C SER A 112 12.60 -22.32 -18.16
N LYS A 113 11.77 -21.37 -18.63
CA LYS A 113 12.10 -20.44 -19.73
C LYS A 113 12.70 -19.14 -19.23
N HIS A 114 12.20 -18.64 -18.10
CA HIS A 114 12.63 -17.38 -17.51
C HIS A 114 13.12 -17.58 -16.09
N ARG A 115 14.38 -17.22 -15.84
CA ARG A 115 14.99 -17.29 -14.50
C ARG A 115 14.42 -16.20 -13.59
N HIS A 116 14.13 -15.03 -14.17
CA HIS A 116 13.57 -13.88 -13.46
C HIS A 116 12.22 -13.47 -14.05
N VAL A 117 11.35 -12.92 -13.21
CA VAL A 117 10.04 -12.38 -13.66
C VAL A 117 10.22 -11.22 -14.63
N ILE A 118 11.30 -10.45 -14.47
CA ILE A 118 11.68 -9.36 -15.36
C ILE A 118 13.05 -9.70 -15.94
N GLU A 119 13.16 -9.79 -17.26
CA GLU A 119 14.41 -9.97 -17.99
C GLU A 119 14.42 -9.00 -19.17
N ASN A 120 15.56 -8.37 -19.46
CA ASN A 120 15.70 -7.39 -20.55
C ASN A 120 14.61 -6.29 -20.54
N SER A 121 14.28 -5.79 -19.34
CA SER A 121 13.21 -4.80 -19.12
C SER A 121 11.81 -5.26 -19.52
N HIS A 122 11.57 -6.56 -19.70
CA HIS A 122 10.25 -7.13 -19.97
C HIS A 122 9.74 -7.92 -18.77
N CYS A 123 8.52 -7.64 -18.30
CA CYS A 123 7.88 -8.43 -17.24
C CYS A 123 7.00 -9.53 -17.82
N TYR A 124 7.34 -10.79 -17.59
CA TYR A 124 6.59 -11.94 -18.11
C TYR A 124 5.31 -12.27 -17.31
N LEU A 125 5.11 -11.68 -16.13
CA LEU A 125 3.83 -11.76 -15.44
C LEU A 125 2.85 -10.68 -15.92
N CYS A 126 3.35 -9.45 -16.08
CA CYS A 126 2.55 -8.32 -16.55
C CYS A 126 2.49 -8.20 -18.07
N GLN A 127 3.26 -9.00 -18.82
CA GLN A 127 3.37 -9.02 -20.28
C GLN A 127 3.52 -7.62 -20.89
N VAL A 128 4.43 -6.82 -20.33
CA VAL A 128 4.74 -5.46 -20.77
C VAL A 128 6.21 -5.16 -20.51
N ASP A 129 6.77 -4.28 -21.34
CA ASP A 129 8.07 -3.67 -21.07
C ASP A 129 7.93 -2.63 -19.96
N VAL A 130 8.85 -2.66 -19.01
CA VAL A 130 8.86 -1.85 -17.79
C VAL A 130 10.17 -1.08 -17.68
N GLY A 131 10.19 -0.03 -16.87
CA GLY A 131 11.42 0.72 -16.63
C GLY A 131 12.53 -0.13 -16.00
N ALA A 132 13.79 0.26 -16.22
CA ALA A 132 14.97 -0.45 -15.69
C ALA A 132 15.00 -0.59 -14.16
N LYS A 133 14.32 0.31 -13.43
CA LYS A 133 14.21 0.30 -11.96
C LYS A 133 12.87 -0.27 -11.46
N SER A 134 12.08 -0.85 -12.34
CA SER A 134 10.77 -1.40 -12.00
C SER A 134 10.91 -2.82 -11.47
N LYS A 135 10.08 -3.17 -10.48
CA LYS A 135 10.03 -4.53 -9.93
C LYS A 135 8.59 -5.01 -9.87
N HIS A 136 8.41 -6.32 -10.05
CA HIS A 136 7.10 -6.95 -9.91
C HIS A 136 6.84 -7.26 -8.43
N CYS A 137 5.76 -6.71 -7.87
CA CYS A 137 5.29 -7.04 -6.54
C CYS A 137 4.25 -8.15 -6.63
N SER A 138 4.57 -9.33 -6.11
CA SER A 138 3.66 -10.48 -6.10
C SER A 138 2.41 -10.25 -5.25
N ALA A 139 2.52 -9.50 -4.15
CA ALA A 139 1.39 -9.17 -3.27
C ALA A 139 0.35 -8.26 -3.95
N CYS A 140 0.79 -7.35 -4.82
CA CYS A 140 -0.09 -6.48 -5.61
C CYS A 140 -0.34 -7.01 -7.03
N ASN A 141 0.34 -8.08 -7.43
CA ASN A 141 0.34 -8.64 -8.78
C ASN A 141 0.52 -7.59 -9.89
N LYS A 142 1.51 -6.70 -9.73
CA LYS A 142 1.82 -5.64 -10.71
C LYS A 142 3.27 -5.18 -10.64
N CYS A 143 3.78 -4.62 -11.73
CA CYS A 143 5.05 -3.91 -11.73
C CYS A 143 4.88 -2.49 -11.21
N VAL A 144 5.84 -2.06 -10.39
CA VAL A 144 5.89 -0.74 -9.75
C VAL A 144 7.19 -0.05 -10.16
N SER A 145 7.08 1.20 -10.59
CA SER A 145 8.24 1.99 -11.03
C SER A 145 9.05 2.50 -9.83
N ASN A 146 10.39 2.38 -9.90
CA ASN A 146 11.30 2.64 -8.77
C ASN A 146 10.77 2.00 -7.48
N PHE A 147 10.54 0.69 -7.52
CA PHE A 147 9.93 -0.03 -6.41
C PHE A 147 10.82 0.04 -5.16
N ASP A 148 10.22 0.55 -4.07
CA ASP A 148 10.83 0.55 -2.76
C ASP A 148 10.37 -0.69 -1.97
N HIS A 149 9.11 -0.72 -1.56
CA HIS A 149 8.53 -1.86 -0.83
C HIS A 149 7.00 -1.97 -0.99
N HIS A 150 6.45 -3.10 -0.56
CA HIS A 150 5.01 -3.25 -0.34
C HIS A 150 4.67 -2.89 1.11
N CYS A 151 3.93 -1.80 1.32
CA CYS A 151 3.60 -1.31 2.65
C CYS A 151 2.25 -1.88 3.11
N ARG A 152 2.29 -2.74 4.12
CA ARG A 152 1.09 -3.33 4.73
C ARG A 152 0.19 -2.32 5.46
N TRP A 153 0.75 -1.19 5.90
CA TRP A 153 0.01 -0.10 6.54
C TRP A 153 -0.79 0.73 5.53
N LEU A 154 -0.29 0.87 4.30
CA LEU A 154 -1.01 1.51 3.20
C LEU A 154 -1.86 0.52 2.39
N ASN A 155 -1.65 -0.79 2.60
CA ASN A 155 -2.19 -1.85 1.76
C ASN A 155 -1.84 -1.67 0.27
N ASN A 156 -0.72 -0.99 0.00
CA ASN A 156 -0.29 -0.53 -1.31
C ASN A 156 1.23 -0.63 -1.45
N CYS A 157 1.74 -0.63 -2.67
CA CYS A 157 3.17 -0.47 -2.87
C CYS A 157 3.61 0.99 -2.70
N VAL A 158 4.86 1.18 -2.31
CA VAL A 158 5.55 2.46 -2.35
C VAL A 158 6.53 2.41 -3.51
N GLY A 159 6.42 3.40 -4.40
CA GLY A 159 7.29 3.56 -5.56
C GLY A 159 7.34 5.03 -5.98
N SER A 160 7.83 5.29 -7.19
CA SER A 160 8.12 6.66 -7.66
C SER A 160 6.98 7.66 -7.46
N ARG A 161 5.73 7.24 -7.71
CA ARG A 161 4.55 8.11 -7.74
C ARG A 161 4.01 8.51 -6.37
N ASN A 162 4.26 7.72 -5.33
CA ASN A 162 3.73 7.97 -3.99
C ASN A 162 4.81 8.04 -2.90
N TYR A 163 6.09 7.85 -3.24
CA TYR A 163 7.19 7.86 -2.27
C TYR A 163 7.23 9.13 -1.40
N LYS A 164 7.14 10.31 -2.01
CA LYS A 164 7.15 11.59 -1.26
C LYS A 164 5.96 11.71 -0.32
N LEU A 165 4.76 11.32 -0.77
CA LEU A 165 3.54 11.36 0.04
C LEU A 165 3.61 10.36 1.19
N PHE A 166 4.12 9.16 0.95
CA PHE A 166 4.40 8.19 1.99
C PHE A 166 5.35 8.77 3.04
N LEU A 167 6.49 9.33 2.62
CA LEU A 167 7.47 9.92 3.53
C LEU A 167 6.87 11.07 4.35
N HIS A 168 6.14 12.00 3.71
CA HIS A 168 5.45 13.09 4.40
C HIS A 168 4.35 12.58 5.34
N SER A 169 3.68 11.47 5.02
CA SER A 169 2.71 10.84 5.93
C SER A 169 3.38 10.29 7.20
N VAL A 170 4.58 9.69 7.06
CA VAL A 170 5.35 9.18 8.21
C VAL A 170 5.84 10.34 9.07
N VAL A 171 6.40 11.39 8.46
CA VAL A 171 6.87 12.58 9.19
C VAL A 171 5.70 13.27 9.91
N SER A 172 4.55 13.47 9.25
CA SER A 172 3.38 14.08 9.89
C SER A 172 2.79 13.22 11.01
N ALA A 173 2.86 11.89 10.92
CA ALA A 173 2.48 11.01 12.03
C ALA A 173 3.37 11.22 13.26
N LEU A 174 4.69 11.27 13.06
CA LEU A 174 5.65 11.51 14.14
C LEU A 174 5.46 12.89 14.78
N LEU A 175 5.26 13.93 13.98
CA LEU A 175 4.96 15.28 14.46
C LEU A 175 3.63 15.34 15.21
N GLY A 176 2.59 14.65 14.71
CA GLY A 176 1.29 14.57 15.37
C GLY A 176 1.36 13.89 16.74
N VAL A 177 2.08 12.76 16.84
CA VAL A 177 2.31 12.09 18.12
C VAL A 177 3.11 12.97 19.07
N PHE A 178 4.18 13.61 18.59
CA PHE A 178 4.97 14.54 19.39
C PHE A 178 4.11 15.71 19.93
N LEU A 179 3.25 16.31 19.09
CA LEU A 179 2.33 17.36 19.51
C LEU A 179 1.38 16.87 20.60
N VAL A 180 0.79 15.68 20.45
CA VAL A 180 -0.09 15.10 21.48
C VAL A 180 0.66 14.89 22.80
N LEU A 181 1.91 14.43 22.76
CA LEU A 181 2.73 14.24 23.97
C LEU A 181 2.98 15.58 24.68
N VAL A 182 3.32 16.64 23.92
CA VAL A 182 3.51 17.99 24.46
C VAL A 182 2.23 18.53 25.10
N LEU A 183 1.07 18.30 24.47
CA LEU A 183 -0.23 18.73 25.03
C LEU A 183 -0.68 17.91 26.25
N SER A 184 -0.14 16.69 26.40
CA SER A 184 -0.45 15.82 27.54
C SER A 184 0.45 16.03 28.76
N SER A 185 1.52 16.84 28.60
CA SER A 185 2.49 17.15 29.65
C SER A 185 2.09 18.40 30.41
#